data_AF-A0A0K9X8G5-F1
#
_entry.id   AF-A0A0K9X8G5-F1
#
_cell.length_a   1.000
_cell.length_b   1.000
_cell.length_c   1.000
_cell.angle_alpha   90.00
_cell.angle_beta   90.00
_cell.angle_gamma   90.00
#
_symmetry.space_group_name_H-M   'P 1'
#
loop_
_entity.id
_entity.type
_entity.pdbx_description
1 polymer ?
#
loop_
_entity_poly.entity_id
_entity_poly.type
_entity_poly.pdbx_seq_one_letter_code
_entity_poly.pdbx_strand_id
1 'polypeptide(L)'
;MQPPAGLPHTHSRPLHWVLTALGVAAVLLGAALVGPGDGTATASAPAPDPAAVRYPFDCGGAGVEVVRHAAAELDGTAATIAVVRCRAGAGTAPSGVYVLTAAPGGTAGTGEQGGAARVAATLVDPAQRMDVTGFAVRGDVVSATLLGYSSARVPRCCPDRRRDVQWRWRDGKFALTALPVAGGA
;
A
#
# COMPACT_ATOMS: atom_id res chain seq x y z
N MET A 1 41.51 48.40 43.09
CA MET A 1 40.26 47.69 42.74
C MET A 1 40.64 46.28 42.38
N GLN A 2 40.30 45.30 43.22
CA GLN A 2 40.56 43.89 42.97
C GLN A 2 39.42 43.33 42.08
N PRO A 3 39.68 42.69 40.94
CA PRO A 3 38.64 41.99 40.19
C PRO A 3 38.22 40.71 40.93
N PRO A 4 36.93 40.31 40.88
CA PRO A 4 36.42 39.14 41.59
C PRO A 4 36.99 37.84 41.04
N ALA A 5 37.31 36.91 41.94
CA ALA A 5 37.76 35.57 41.62
C ALA A 5 36.72 34.83 40.76
N GLY A 6 37.11 34.41 39.55
CA GLY A 6 36.28 33.58 38.68
C GLY A 6 36.03 32.22 39.33
N LEU A 7 34.77 31.81 39.34
CA LEU A 7 34.36 30.45 39.75
C LEU A 7 35.14 29.44 38.89
N PRO A 8 35.65 28.33 39.46
CA PRO A 8 36.26 27.28 38.66
C PRO A 8 35.15 26.60 37.86
N HIS A 9 34.84 27.16 36.70
CA HIS A 9 34.06 26.47 35.68
C HIS A 9 34.84 25.20 35.34
N THR A 10 34.16 24.07 35.51
CA THR A 10 34.67 22.73 35.26
C THR A 10 35.29 22.70 33.86
N HIS A 11 36.61 22.84 33.78
CA HIS A 11 37.31 22.76 32.52
C HIS A 11 37.11 21.34 31.99
N SER A 12 36.22 21.18 31.02
CA SER A 12 36.07 19.92 30.31
C SER A 12 37.42 19.62 29.68
N ARG A 13 38.15 18.66 30.27
CA ARG A 13 39.48 18.31 29.80
C ARG A 13 39.34 17.85 28.34
N PRO A 14 40.23 18.25 27.42
CA PRO A 14 40.15 17.84 26.01
C PRO A 14 40.08 16.31 25.86
N LEU A 15 40.66 15.57 26.81
CA LEU A 15 40.53 14.12 26.91
C LEU A 15 39.08 13.62 27.04
N HIS A 16 38.21 14.33 27.75
CA HIS A 16 36.80 13.97 27.87
C HIS A 16 36.13 13.99 26.50
N TRP A 17 36.34 15.06 25.74
CA TRP A 17 35.79 15.19 24.39
C TRP A 17 36.32 14.13 23.43
N VAL A 18 37.60 13.78 23.54
CA VAL A 18 38.20 12.68 22.74
C VAL A 18 37.54 11.33 23.07
N LEU A 19 37.31 11.05 24.35
CA LEU A 19 36.64 9.81 24.78
C LEU A 19 35.19 9.75 24.29
N THR A 20 34.45 10.85 24.35
CA THR A 20 33.07 10.91 23.86
C THR A 20 33.02 10.70 22.35
N ALA A 21 33.93 11.32 21.60
CA ALA A 21 34.01 11.16 20.15
C ALA A 21 34.31 9.71 19.73
N LEU A 22 35.24 9.04 20.43
CA LEU A 22 35.55 7.63 20.21
C LEU A 22 34.35 6.73 20.52
N GLY A 23 33.63 6.99 21.61
CA GLY A 23 32.43 6.25 21.97
C GLY A 23 31.34 6.35 20.89
N VAL A 24 31.09 7.56 20.38
CA VAL A 24 30.12 7.77 19.29
C VAL A 24 30.59 7.08 18.01
N ALA A 25 31.87 7.20 17.64
CA ALA A 25 32.41 6.54 16.46
C ALA A 25 32.27 5.01 16.53
N ALA A 26 32.53 4.41 17.69
CA ALA A 26 32.37 2.97 17.89
C ALA A 26 30.90 2.52 17.75
N VAL A 27 29.94 3.29 18.27
CA VAL A 27 28.50 2.99 18.11
C VAL A 27 28.08 3.10 16.64
N LEU A 28 28.55 4.13 15.91
CA LEU A 28 28.25 4.29 14.49
C LEU A 28 28.85 3.17 13.64
N LEU A 29 30.09 2.77 13.91
CA LEU A 29 30.75 1.66 13.21
C LEU A 29 30.07 0.32 13.50
N GLY A 30 29.69 0.08 14.77
CA GLY A 30 28.96 -1.11 15.18
C GLY A 30 27.57 -1.19 14.53
N ALA A 31 26.84 -0.08 14.46
CA ALA A 31 25.55 -0.02 13.78
C ALA A 31 25.67 -0.26 12.27
N ALA A 32 26.75 0.20 11.63
CA ALA A 32 27.02 -0.05 10.22
C ALA A 32 27.31 -1.54 9.92
N LEU A 33 27.99 -2.24 10.84
CA LEU A 33 28.27 -3.69 10.72
C LEU A 33 27.03 -4.56 10.93
N VAL A 34 26.03 -4.06 11.68
CA VAL A 34 24.71 -4.69 11.86
C VAL A 34 23.68 -4.05 10.91
N GLY A 35 24.15 -3.33 9.88
CA GLY A 35 23.29 -2.84 8.82
C GLY A 35 22.51 -4.00 8.18
N PRO A 36 21.34 -3.73 7.60
CA PRO A 36 20.65 -4.73 6.79
C PRO A 36 21.67 -5.24 5.76
N GLY A 37 21.98 -6.54 5.79
CA GLY A 37 22.94 -7.14 4.87
C GLY A 37 22.62 -6.74 3.44
N ASP A 38 23.64 -6.69 2.58
CA ASP A 38 23.57 -6.30 1.17
C ASP A 38 22.58 -7.16 0.37
N GLY A 39 21.29 -7.00 0.65
CA GLY A 39 20.22 -7.25 -0.27
C GLY A 39 20.42 -6.19 -1.32
N THR A 40 21.14 -6.55 -2.37
CA THR A 40 21.13 -5.83 -3.62
C THR A 40 19.65 -5.62 -3.92
N ALA A 41 19.16 -4.41 -3.70
CA ALA A 41 17.82 -4.03 -4.10
C ALA A 41 17.84 -4.11 -5.62
N THR A 42 17.55 -5.29 -6.15
CA THR A 42 17.15 -5.43 -7.53
C THR A 42 16.04 -4.42 -7.65
N ALA A 43 16.22 -3.39 -8.48
CA ALA A 43 15.20 -2.38 -8.69
C ALA A 43 13.95 -3.16 -9.11
N SER A 44 13.02 -3.34 -8.16
CA SER A 44 11.79 -4.06 -8.43
C SER A 44 11.15 -3.32 -9.57
N ALA A 45 10.76 -4.04 -10.63
CA ALA A 45 10.16 -3.42 -11.81
C ALA A 45 9.07 -2.44 -11.34
N PRO A 46 8.91 -1.26 -11.96
CA PRO A 46 7.88 -0.33 -11.55
C PRO A 46 6.51 -1.02 -11.58
N ALA A 47 5.73 -0.81 -10.53
CA ALA A 47 4.40 -1.37 -10.43
C ALA A 47 3.51 -0.84 -11.56
N PRO A 48 2.62 -1.67 -12.13
CA PRO A 48 1.69 -1.27 -13.19
C PRO A 48 0.90 0.02 -12.90
N ASP A 49 0.79 0.91 -13.89
CA ASP A 49 -0.11 2.06 -13.80
C ASP A 49 -1.58 1.60 -13.88
N PRO A 50 -2.40 1.81 -12.83
CA PRO A 50 -3.80 1.41 -12.83
C PRO A 50 -4.67 2.23 -13.80
N ALA A 51 -4.23 3.39 -14.27
CA ALA A 51 -4.96 4.19 -15.25
C ALA A 51 -4.80 3.66 -16.69
N ALA A 52 -3.73 2.89 -16.96
CA ALA A 52 -3.41 2.37 -18.28
C ALA A 52 -4.01 0.96 -18.55
N VAL A 53 -4.70 0.36 -17.57
CA VAL A 53 -5.28 -1.00 -17.69
C VAL A 53 -6.72 -0.96 -18.15
N ARG A 54 -7.09 -1.92 -19.00
CA ARG A 54 -8.49 -2.23 -19.29
C ARG A 54 -9.07 -3.17 -18.24
N TYR A 55 -10.02 -2.66 -17.47
CA TYR A 55 -10.74 -3.44 -16.47
C TYR A 55 -11.90 -4.25 -17.07
N PRO A 56 -12.26 -5.41 -16.50
CA PRO A 56 -13.29 -6.31 -17.03
C PRO A 56 -14.72 -5.85 -16.66
N PHE A 57 -15.01 -4.55 -16.78
CA PHE A 57 -16.36 -4.01 -16.61
C PHE A 57 -16.56 -2.77 -17.50
N ASP A 58 -17.81 -2.50 -17.86
CA ASP A 58 -18.17 -1.41 -18.76
C ASP A 58 -18.80 -0.24 -18.00
N CYS A 59 -18.27 0.96 -18.21
CA CYS A 59 -18.80 2.20 -17.67
C CYS A 59 -19.58 3.03 -18.70
N GLY A 60 -19.77 2.50 -19.90
CA GLY A 60 -20.25 3.27 -21.05
C GLY A 60 -19.41 4.53 -21.23
N GLY A 61 -20.08 5.66 -21.41
CA GLY A 61 -19.43 6.97 -21.60
C GLY A 61 -18.83 7.62 -20.34
N ALA A 62 -19.09 7.09 -19.13
CA ALA A 62 -18.62 7.75 -17.90
C ALA A 62 -17.11 7.58 -17.65
N GLY A 63 -16.52 6.50 -18.19
CA GLY A 63 -15.13 6.13 -17.97
C GLY A 63 -14.84 5.60 -16.56
N VAL A 64 -13.69 4.95 -16.43
CA VAL A 64 -13.22 4.36 -15.16
C VAL A 64 -12.49 5.42 -14.32
N GLU A 65 -12.76 5.39 -13.01
CA GLU A 65 -12.08 6.15 -11.96
C GLU A 65 -11.25 5.20 -11.12
N VAL A 66 -9.95 5.49 -10.95
CA VAL A 66 -9.12 4.84 -9.93
C VAL A 66 -9.26 5.62 -8.63
N VAL A 67 -9.95 5.03 -7.66
CA VAL A 67 -10.28 5.69 -6.38
C VAL A 67 -9.10 5.62 -5.42
N ARG A 68 -8.47 4.45 -5.32
CA ARG A 68 -7.28 4.18 -4.50
C ARG A 68 -6.44 3.12 -5.19
N HIS A 69 -5.15 3.14 -4.95
CA HIS A 69 -4.27 2.05 -5.35
C HIS A 69 -3.10 1.94 -4.39
N ALA A 70 -2.42 0.79 -4.42
CA ALA A 70 -1.16 0.58 -3.74
C ALA A 70 -0.30 -0.39 -4.54
N ALA A 71 1.01 -0.14 -4.57
CA ALA A 71 1.98 -1.09 -5.09
C ALA A 71 2.15 -2.27 -4.12
N ALA A 72 2.46 -3.43 -4.67
CA ALA A 72 2.78 -4.64 -3.95
C ALA A 72 3.82 -5.47 -4.72
N GLU A 73 4.33 -6.48 -4.04
CA GLU A 73 5.23 -7.48 -4.59
C GLU A 73 4.55 -8.84 -4.34
N LEU A 74 4.28 -9.59 -5.40
CA LEU A 74 3.67 -10.91 -5.38
C LEU A 74 4.63 -11.93 -6.02
N ASP A 75 5.24 -12.79 -5.22
CA ASP A 75 6.15 -13.88 -5.64
C ASP A 75 7.32 -13.40 -6.55
N GLY A 76 8.01 -12.34 -6.15
CA GLY A 76 9.04 -11.64 -6.94
C GLY A 76 8.50 -10.69 -8.03
N THR A 77 7.19 -10.53 -8.18
CA THR A 77 6.57 -9.74 -9.26
C THR A 77 5.94 -8.46 -8.74
N ALA A 78 6.39 -7.32 -9.27
CA ALA A 78 5.75 -6.03 -9.00
C ALA A 78 4.29 -6.02 -9.48
N ALA A 79 3.41 -5.59 -8.58
CA ALA A 79 1.98 -5.55 -8.80
C ALA A 79 1.37 -4.25 -8.30
N THR A 80 0.19 -3.92 -8.81
CA THR A 80 -0.64 -2.82 -8.29
C THR A 80 -1.99 -3.37 -7.90
N ILE A 81 -2.46 -3.08 -6.69
CA ILE A 81 -3.84 -3.37 -6.28
C ILE A 81 -4.62 -2.06 -6.40
N ALA A 82 -5.66 -2.07 -7.23
CA ALA A 82 -6.45 -0.89 -7.55
C ALA A 82 -7.91 -1.05 -7.13
N VAL A 83 -8.43 -0.05 -6.44
CA VAL A 83 -9.85 0.15 -6.21
C VAL A 83 -10.36 1.08 -7.30
N VAL A 84 -11.30 0.59 -8.10
CA VAL A 84 -11.83 1.32 -9.25
C VAL A 84 -13.34 1.30 -9.25
N ARG A 85 -13.94 2.25 -9.94
CA ARG A 85 -15.39 2.30 -10.19
C ARG A 85 -15.66 3.11 -11.46
N CYS A 86 -16.90 3.10 -11.93
CA CYS A 86 -17.29 4.07 -12.94
C CYS A 86 -17.38 5.47 -12.32
N ARG A 87 -16.96 6.51 -13.06
CA ARG A 87 -17.26 7.88 -12.65
C ARG A 87 -18.78 8.05 -12.54
N ALA A 88 -19.22 8.68 -11.48
CA ALA A 88 -20.63 8.99 -11.26
C ALA A 88 -20.75 10.48 -10.93
N GLY A 89 -21.75 11.15 -11.52
CA GLY A 89 -22.05 12.54 -11.16
C GLY A 89 -22.72 12.63 -9.78
N ALA A 90 -23.82 11.90 -9.59
CA ALA A 90 -24.52 11.80 -8.32
C ALA A 90 -24.45 10.38 -7.75
N GLY A 91 -24.19 10.27 -6.45
CA GLY A 91 -24.05 8.99 -5.75
C GLY A 91 -22.67 8.37 -5.90
N THR A 92 -22.56 7.07 -5.61
CA THR A 92 -21.33 6.30 -5.76
C THR A 92 -21.62 5.05 -6.58
N ALA A 93 -20.87 4.85 -7.66
CA ALA A 93 -20.93 3.61 -8.41
C ALA A 93 -20.25 2.47 -7.62
N PRO A 94 -20.72 1.22 -7.78
CA PRO A 94 -20.09 0.07 -7.17
C PRO A 94 -18.60 -0.01 -7.47
N SER A 95 -17.83 -0.41 -6.46
CA SER A 95 -16.39 -0.54 -6.54
C SER A 95 -15.98 -1.94 -7.00
N GLY A 96 -14.92 -2.00 -7.79
CA GLY A 96 -14.14 -3.21 -8.04
C GLY A 96 -12.77 -3.10 -7.39
N VAL A 97 -12.19 -4.24 -7.00
CA VAL A 97 -10.82 -4.33 -6.50
C VAL A 97 -10.08 -5.33 -7.37
N TYR A 98 -9.03 -4.87 -8.04
CA TYR A 98 -8.27 -5.65 -9.01
C TYR A 98 -6.79 -5.68 -8.68
N VAL A 99 -6.15 -6.78 -9.03
CA VAL A 99 -4.70 -6.97 -8.94
C VAL A 99 -4.14 -6.90 -10.35
N LEU A 100 -3.15 -6.03 -10.54
CA LEU A 100 -2.55 -5.71 -11.81
C LEU A 100 -1.10 -6.20 -11.81
N THR A 101 -0.69 -6.87 -12.89
CA THR A 101 0.70 -7.26 -13.13
C THR A 101 1.12 -6.80 -14.53
N ALA A 102 2.42 -6.75 -14.79
CA ALA A 102 2.90 -6.62 -16.16
C ALA A 102 2.36 -7.77 -17.04
N ALA A 103 2.10 -7.50 -18.33
CA ALA A 103 1.86 -8.58 -19.29
C ALA A 103 3.14 -9.41 -19.50
N PRO A 104 3.00 -10.71 -19.82
CA PRO A 104 4.12 -11.54 -20.24
C PRO A 104 4.83 -10.90 -21.44
N GLY A 105 6.16 -10.79 -21.38
CA GLY A 105 6.96 -10.19 -22.45
C GLY A 105 6.95 -8.66 -22.51
N GLY A 106 6.23 -7.98 -21.62
CA GLY A 106 6.34 -6.54 -21.44
C GLY A 106 7.56 -6.20 -20.60
N THR A 107 8.59 -5.59 -21.19
CA THR A 107 9.62 -4.91 -20.39
C THR A 107 8.99 -3.67 -19.77
N ALA A 108 9.30 -3.43 -18.49
CA ALA A 108 8.95 -2.19 -17.82
C ALA A 108 9.79 -1.06 -18.44
N GLY A 109 9.31 -0.52 -19.56
CA GLY A 109 9.93 0.64 -20.20
C GLY A 109 9.85 1.86 -19.29
N THR A 110 10.94 2.60 -19.19
CA THR A 110 11.05 3.89 -18.47
C THR A 110 10.41 5.05 -19.24
N GLY A 111 9.36 4.78 -20.02
CA GLY A 111 8.64 5.76 -20.84
C GLY A 111 7.17 5.39 -20.98
N GLU A 112 6.42 6.23 -21.70
CA GLU A 112 4.95 6.22 -21.95
C GLU A 112 4.36 4.88 -22.47
N GLN A 113 5.22 3.88 -22.68
CA GLN A 113 4.91 2.51 -23.11
C GLN A 113 5.41 1.51 -22.05
N GLY A 114 4.95 1.65 -20.80
CA GLY A 114 5.07 0.58 -19.82
C GLY A 114 4.36 -0.65 -20.37
N GLY A 115 5.06 -1.79 -20.47
CA GLY A 115 4.50 -3.03 -21.04
C GLY A 115 3.08 -3.31 -20.53
N ALA A 116 2.15 -3.58 -21.45
CA ALA A 116 0.71 -3.54 -21.21
C ALA A 116 0.33 -4.26 -19.91
N ALA A 117 -0.06 -3.51 -18.88
CA ALA A 117 -0.49 -4.12 -17.64
C ALA A 117 -1.81 -4.88 -17.83
N ARG A 118 -1.98 -5.99 -17.11
CA ARG A 118 -3.19 -6.83 -17.17
C ARG A 118 -3.78 -7.05 -15.79
N VAL A 119 -5.07 -7.34 -15.76
CA VAL A 119 -5.73 -7.83 -14.55
C VAL A 119 -5.33 -9.29 -14.31
N ALA A 120 -4.60 -9.54 -13.23
CA ALA A 120 -4.19 -10.88 -12.79
C ALA A 120 -5.22 -11.52 -11.85
N ALA A 121 -5.92 -10.71 -11.05
CA ALA A 121 -6.99 -11.19 -10.17
C ALA A 121 -8.06 -10.13 -9.92
N THR A 122 -9.26 -10.59 -9.58
CA THR A 122 -10.39 -9.76 -9.15
C THR A 122 -10.75 -10.15 -7.72
N LEU A 123 -10.56 -9.22 -6.77
CA LEU A 123 -10.87 -9.44 -5.36
C LEU A 123 -12.31 -9.03 -5.02
N VAL A 124 -12.80 -7.99 -5.69
CA VAL A 124 -14.19 -7.52 -5.64
C VAL A 124 -14.64 -7.23 -7.05
N ASP A 125 -15.76 -7.83 -7.46
CA ASP A 125 -16.39 -7.59 -8.75
C ASP A 125 -17.46 -6.49 -8.59
N PRO A 126 -17.44 -5.41 -9.40
CA PRO A 126 -18.48 -4.37 -9.38
C PRO A 126 -19.92 -4.91 -9.47
N ALA A 127 -20.13 -6.07 -10.12
CA ALA A 127 -21.43 -6.74 -10.21
C ALA A 127 -21.97 -7.19 -8.84
N GLN A 128 -21.11 -7.34 -7.84
CA GLN A 128 -21.51 -7.62 -6.45
C GLN A 128 -22.19 -6.42 -5.78
N ARG A 129 -22.19 -5.24 -6.41
CA ARG A 129 -22.81 -4.00 -5.91
C ARG A 129 -22.36 -3.60 -4.51
N MET A 130 -21.06 -3.74 -4.28
CA MET A 130 -20.39 -3.34 -3.04
C MET A 130 -19.63 -2.03 -3.24
N ASP A 131 -19.58 -1.20 -2.20
CA ASP A 131 -18.71 -0.02 -2.15
C ASP A 131 -17.51 -0.29 -1.24
N VAL A 132 -16.33 0.16 -1.66
CA VAL A 132 -15.08 -0.01 -0.88
C VAL A 132 -14.74 1.31 -0.19
N THR A 133 -14.83 1.36 1.14
CA THR A 133 -14.59 2.59 1.93
C THR A 133 -13.27 2.59 2.69
N GLY A 134 -12.83 1.43 3.18
CA GLY A 134 -11.49 1.19 3.73
C GLY A 134 -10.67 0.38 2.74
N PHE A 135 -9.38 0.69 2.60
CA PHE A 135 -8.45 -0.04 1.75
C PHE A 135 -7.01 0.11 2.26
N ALA A 136 -6.29 -0.99 2.42
CA ALA A 136 -4.87 -0.98 2.72
C ALA A 136 -4.19 -2.25 2.22
N VAL A 137 -2.92 -2.11 1.82
CA VAL A 137 -2.04 -3.22 1.44
C VAL A 137 -0.86 -3.24 2.40
N ARG A 138 -0.57 -4.41 2.97
CA ARG A 138 0.57 -4.64 3.88
C ARG A 138 1.19 -6.00 3.58
N GLY A 139 2.38 -6.00 2.99
CA GLY A 139 3.04 -7.23 2.56
C GLY A 139 2.14 -8.04 1.62
N ASP A 140 1.87 -9.28 2.00
CA ASP A 140 1.03 -10.25 1.28
C ASP A 140 -0.48 -10.08 1.53
N VAL A 141 -0.89 -9.05 2.29
CA VAL A 141 -2.29 -8.85 2.69
C VAL A 141 -2.90 -7.61 2.08
N VAL A 142 -4.04 -7.79 1.42
CA VAL A 142 -4.95 -6.72 1.02
C VAL A 142 -6.11 -6.71 2.01
N SER A 143 -6.50 -5.54 2.52
CA SER A 143 -7.63 -5.37 3.42
C SER A 143 -8.60 -4.33 2.88
N ALA A 144 -9.89 -4.55 3.10
CA ALA A 144 -10.92 -3.61 2.72
C ALA A 144 -12.10 -3.58 3.69
N THR A 145 -12.77 -2.44 3.75
CA THR A 145 -14.12 -2.33 4.33
C THR A 145 -15.12 -2.26 3.20
N LEU A 146 -15.97 -3.28 3.11
CA LEU A 146 -17.03 -3.40 2.12
C LEU A 146 -18.35 -2.91 2.71
N LEU A 147 -19.02 -2.02 2.00
CA LEU A 147 -20.41 -1.64 2.24
C LEU A 147 -21.31 -2.31 1.21
N GLY A 148 -22.45 -2.82 1.67
CA GLY A 148 -23.41 -3.52 0.84
C GLY A 148 -24.83 -3.34 1.33
N TYR A 149 -25.74 -4.08 0.71
CA TYR A 149 -27.17 -3.96 0.93
C TYR A 149 -27.77 -5.28 1.38
N SER A 150 -28.64 -5.25 2.39
CA SER A 150 -29.34 -6.44 2.86
C SER A 150 -30.44 -6.91 1.93
N SER A 151 -31.03 -5.97 1.18
CA SER A 151 -32.06 -6.23 0.18
C SER A 151 -32.16 -5.08 -0.82
N ALA A 152 -32.90 -5.30 -1.92
CA ALA A 152 -33.17 -4.27 -2.93
C ALA A 152 -34.07 -3.11 -2.44
N ARG A 153 -34.66 -3.22 -1.23
CA ARG A 153 -35.50 -2.16 -0.64
C ARG A 153 -34.68 -1.08 0.08
N VAL A 154 -33.42 -1.36 0.37
CA VAL A 154 -32.53 -0.41 1.05
C VAL A 154 -32.17 0.71 0.06
N PRO A 155 -32.38 1.99 0.42
CA PRO A 155 -32.02 3.11 -0.45
C PRO A 155 -30.53 3.12 -0.79
N ARG A 156 -30.19 3.44 -2.05
CA ARG A 156 -28.79 3.49 -2.54
C ARG A 156 -27.90 4.52 -1.82
N CYS A 157 -28.48 5.51 -1.15
CA CYS A 157 -27.71 6.46 -0.33
C CYS A 157 -27.07 5.81 0.90
N CYS A 158 -27.59 4.65 1.29
CA CYS A 158 -27.61 4.23 2.68
C CYS A 158 -27.38 2.71 2.79
N PRO A 159 -26.20 2.20 2.37
CA PRO A 159 -25.85 0.80 2.53
C PRO A 159 -25.93 0.39 4.01
N ASP A 160 -26.62 -0.72 4.29
CA ASP A 160 -26.95 -1.17 5.64
C ASP A 160 -26.16 -2.41 6.08
N ARG A 161 -25.29 -2.93 5.20
CA ARG A 161 -24.33 -3.97 5.55
C ARG A 161 -22.91 -3.44 5.47
N ARG A 162 -22.10 -3.84 6.45
CA ARG A 162 -20.68 -3.57 6.51
C ARG A 162 -19.93 -4.86 6.79
N ARG A 163 -18.83 -5.11 6.08
CA ARG A 163 -17.90 -6.19 6.40
C ARG A 163 -16.46 -5.76 6.18
N ASP A 164 -15.63 -5.97 7.19
CA ASP A 164 -14.19 -5.88 7.04
C ASP A 164 -13.67 -7.25 6.55
N VAL A 165 -12.85 -7.24 5.51
CA VAL A 165 -12.32 -8.43 4.87
C VAL A 165 -10.83 -8.28 4.61
N GLN A 166 -10.14 -9.41 4.54
CA GLN A 166 -8.77 -9.47 4.09
C GLN A 166 -8.62 -10.54 3.01
N TRP A 167 -7.75 -10.28 2.06
CA TRP A 167 -7.24 -11.27 1.13
C TRP A 167 -5.76 -11.45 1.39
N ARG A 168 -5.35 -12.70 1.62
CA ARG A 168 -3.93 -13.02 1.77
C ARG A 168 -3.42 -13.74 0.52
N TRP A 169 -2.31 -13.26 -0.01
CA TRP A 169 -1.59 -13.93 -1.09
C TRP A 169 -0.92 -15.21 -0.58
N ARG A 170 -1.23 -16.34 -1.21
CA ARG A 170 -0.65 -17.65 -0.94
C ARG A 170 -0.60 -18.42 -2.24
N ASP A 171 0.59 -18.90 -2.63
CA ASP A 171 0.78 -19.84 -3.73
C ASP A 171 0.09 -19.40 -5.04
N GLY A 172 0.34 -18.16 -5.49
CA GLY A 172 -0.22 -17.66 -6.75
C GLY A 172 -1.68 -17.19 -6.69
N LYS A 173 -2.32 -17.16 -5.51
CA LYS A 173 -3.73 -16.75 -5.37
C LYS A 173 -4.02 -15.97 -4.09
N PHE A 174 -5.08 -15.17 -4.12
CA PHE A 174 -5.61 -14.48 -2.96
C PHE A 174 -6.70 -15.32 -2.26
N ALA A 175 -6.49 -15.63 -0.98
CA ALA A 175 -7.49 -16.30 -0.14
C ALA A 175 -8.26 -15.25 0.68
N LEU A 176 -9.58 -15.17 0.46
CA LEU A 176 -10.49 -14.30 1.20
C LEU A 176 -10.73 -14.83 2.61
N THR A 177 -10.59 -13.96 3.60
CA THR A 177 -11.03 -14.18 4.98
C THR A 177 -11.90 -13.01 5.41
N ALA A 178 -13.10 -13.30 5.89
CA ALA A 178 -13.96 -12.29 6.47
C ALA A 178 -13.54 -12.05 7.93
N LEU A 179 -13.25 -10.79 8.30
CA LEU A 179 -12.85 -10.49 9.67
C LEU A 179 -14.04 -10.60 10.62
N PRO A 180 -13.82 -10.89 11.91
CA PRO A 180 -14.86 -10.84 12.93
C PRO A 180 -15.53 -9.46 12.92
N VAL A 181 -16.85 -9.45 13.02
CA VAL A 181 -17.59 -8.21 13.24
C VAL A 181 -17.32 -7.80 14.68
N ALA A 182 -17.03 -6.52 14.94
CA ALA A 182 -16.84 -6.04 16.31
C ALA A 182 -18.04 -6.46 17.18
N GLY A 183 -17.78 -7.32 18.18
CA GLY A 183 -18.81 -7.92 19.06
C GLY A 183 -19.21 -9.37 18.75
N GLY A 184 -18.63 -10.02 17.75
CA GLY A 184 -18.82 -11.45 17.49
C GLY A 184 -17.64 -12.28 17.99
N ALA A 185 -17.89 -13.14 18.98
CA ALA A 185 -16.99 -14.21 19.41
C ALA A 185 -17.11 -15.44 18.51
#